data_AF-A0A7S2TNP2-F1
#
_entry.id   AF-A0A7S2TNP2-F1
#
_cell.length_a   1.000
_cell.length_b   1.000
_cell.length_c   1.000
_cell.angle_alpha   90.00
_cell.angle_beta   90.00
_cell.angle_gamma   90.00
#
_symmetry.space_group_name_H-M   'P 1'
#
loop_
_entity.id
_entity.type
_entity.pdbx_description
1 polymer ?
#
loop_
_entity_poly.entity_id
_entity_poly.type
_entity_poly.pdbx_seq_one_letter_code
_entity_poly.pdbx_strand_id
1 'polypeptide(L)'
;TFGFESLKRIEGVLCKGFRFLLSDYGLSLAMIATTAVSYAYCGTSVEVDRIKITGIDGHGVTSAQPTLEGRSWGVPVFRGENLSIAVPLGLALSIPVTIFFYFDQNLSSLLCQSTRMQLSKGSYYHSSFLWMGVFNFIGPFFGLPFVTGSLPHSPQMVRALTHDDVTRLLSNNGPAVSENRIAPFLVYVMILVSYLLLGWIIELIPTAAADAVLIVVGLQGIFDTSLWGRLATLVTPNSECIGTADPGATRKFTMLQILVILCGWILNVTPAALAFPFVIACLVPIRQYMLPRMFNKLQLDQLESEHLRKEVKKSGMAGQFFENEKFEEDDGDFKSGIDMGSVDRRSLKIPKLKVEDLSSEAAEAGPGQ
;
A
#
# COMPACT_ATOMS: atom_id res chain seq x y z
N THR A 1 3.04 -12.48 10.68
CA THR A 1 3.68 -11.16 10.88
C THR A 1 5.17 -11.39 10.88
N PHE A 2 5.95 -10.50 10.26
CA PHE A 2 7.39 -10.67 10.05
C PHE A 2 8.13 -9.48 10.71
N GLY A 3 9.36 -9.70 11.19
CA GLY A 3 10.18 -8.64 11.78
C GLY A 3 9.72 -8.17 13.17
N PHE A 4 9.97 -6.90 13.48
CA PHE A 4 9.70 -6.28 14.79
C PHE A 4 8.21 -6.30 15.18
N GLU A 5 7.29 -6.39 14.22
CA GLU A 5 5.86 -6.57 14.50
C GLU A 5 5.53 -7.92 15.14
N SER A 6 6.37 -8.95 14.94
CA SER A 6 6.21 -10.23 15.63
C SER A 6 6.41 -10.11 17.14
N LEU A 7 7.15 -9.08 17.59
CA LEU A 7 7.35 -8.80 19.01
C LEU A 7 6.03 -8.41 19.69
N LYS A 8 5.07 -7.79 18.98
CA LYS A 8 3.71 -7.52 19.52
C LYS A 8 2.95 -8.79 19.92
N ARG A 9 3.37 -9.98 19.46
CA ARG A 9 2.71 -11.26 19.78
C ARG A 9 3.46 -12.06 20.86
N ILE A 10 4.72 -11.75 21.14
CA ILE A 10 5.47 -12.43 22.20
C ILE A 10 4.98 -11.89 23.54
N GLU A 11 4.26 -12.71 24.28
CA GLU A 11 3.81 -12.43 25.64
C GLU A 11 4.77 -13.09 26.63
N GLY A 12 5.18 -12.35 27.67
CA GLY A 12 5.97 -12.89 28.79
C GLY A 12 7.44 -12.46 28.87
N VAL A 13 8.07 -11.98 27.79
CA VAL A 13 9.50 -11.59 27.81
C VAL A 13 9.72 -10.09 28.06
N LEU A 14 8.81 -9.21 27.60
CA LEU A 14 8.98 -7.76 27.65
C LEU A 14 7.72 -7.06 28.19
N CYS A 15 7.92 -5.93 28.87
CA CYS A 15 6.83 -5.06 29.32
C CYS A 15 5.99 -4.56 28.13
N LYS A 16 4.66 -4.43 28.33
CA LYS A 16 3.71 -4.05 27.28
C LYS A 16 4.13 -2.76 26.54
N GLY A 17 4.47 -1.69 27.27
CA GLY A 17 4.87 -0.41 26.68
C GLY A 17 6.16 -0.50 25.84
N PHE A 18 7.18 -1.19 26.35
CA PHE A 18 8.46 -1.35 25.64
C PHE A 18 8.31 -2.21 24.38
N ARG A 19 7.42 -3.21 24.40
CA ARG A 19 7.08 -4.05 23.24
C ARG A 19 6.42 -3.24 22.12
N PHE A 20 5.51 -2.33 22.45
CA PHE A 20 4.90 -1.43 21.48
C PHE A 20 5.94 -0.47 20.90
N LEU A 21 6.76 0.16 21.75
CA LEU A 21 7.84 1.05 21.31
C LEU A 21 8.80 0.34 20.32
N LEU A 22 9.26 -0.87 20.66
CA LEU A 22 10.21 -1.61 19.83
C LEU A 22 9.57 -2.10 18.52
N SER A 23 8.27 -2.39 18.54
CA SER A 23 7.56 -2.78 17.32
C SER A 23 7.30 -1.61 16.38
N ASP A 24 6.99 -0.42 16.90
CA ASP A 24 6.62 0.74 16.07
C ASP A 24 7.87 1.47 15.56
N TYR A 25 8.93 1.56 16.37
CA TYR A 25 10.20 2.21 16.01
C TYR A 25 11.31 1.23 15.59
N GLY A 26 11.00 -0.06 15.43
CA GLY A 26 12.01 -1.10 15.18
C GLY A 26 12.89 -0.83 13.96
N LEU A 27 12.32 -0.30 12.87
CA LEU A 27 13.05 0.05 11.65
C LEU A 27 14.03 1.21 11.88
N SER A 28 13.58 2.26 12.58
CA SER A 28 14.42 3.43 12.92
C SER A 28 15.52 3.04 13.90
N LEU A 29 15.22 2.22 14.91
CA LEU A 29 16.20 1.72 15.87
C LEU A 29 17.24 0.82 15.19
N ALA A 30 16.82 -0.02 14.25
CA ALA A 30 17.73 -0.86 13.46
C ALA A 30 18.69 0.00 12.62
N MET A 31 18.20 1.09 12.02
CA MET A 31 19.02 2.04 11.25
C MET A 31 20.05 2.74 12.16
N ILE A 32 19.65 3.18 13.35
CA ILE A 32 20.56 3.80 14.33
C ILE A 32 21.60 2.79 14.80
N ALA A 33 21.19 1.55 15.11
CA ALA A 33 22.09 0.50 15.58
C ALA A 33 23.12 0.10 14.51
N THR A 34 22.70 -0.07 13.26
CA THR A 34 23.62 -0.37 12.14
C THR A 34 24.57 0.79 11.86
N THR A 35 24.10 2.03 11.98
CA THR A 35 24.96 3.21 11.88
C THR A 35 25.99 3.24 13.01
N ALA A 36 25.59 2.98 14.26
CA ALA A 36 26.49 2.93 15.42
C ALA A 36 27.55 1.82 15.27
N VAL A 37 27.15 0.64 14.79
CA VAL A 37 28.08 -0.46 14.46
C VAL A 37 29.06 -0.03 13.38
N SER A 38 28.60 0.62 12.32
CA SER A 38 29.48 1.14 11.26
C SER A 38 30.57 2.07 11.81
N TYR A 39 30.24 2.93 12.77
CA TYR A 39 31.23 3.80 13.43
C TYR A 39 32.16 3.05 14.39
N ALA A 40 31.65 2.06 15.13
CA ALA A 40 32.46 1.25 16.03
C ALA A 40 33.56 0.45 15.29
N TYR A 41 33.31 0.06 14.04
CA TYR A 41 34.26 -0.68 13.18
C TYR A 41 34.98 0.19 12.14
N CYS A 42 34.80 1.51 12.16
CA CYS A 42 35.36 2.45 11.17
C CYS A 42 36.91 2.58 11.23
N GLY A 43 37.57 1.87 12.16
CA GLY A 43 39.04 1.83 12.31
C GLY A 43 39.73 0.58 11.74
N THR A 44 38.97 -0.40 11.23
CA THR A 44 39.51 -1.66 10.70
C THR A 44 39.31 -1.73 9.19
N SER A 45 40.29 -1.24 8.41
CA SER A 45 40.57 -1.50 6.97
C SER A 45 39.42 -1.52 5.94
N VAL A 46 38.17 -1.20 6.31
CA VAL A 46 36.98 -1.33 5.47
C VAL A 46 36.38 0.06 5.32
N GLU A 47 36.42 0.58 4.09
CA GLU A 47 35.74 1.82 3.72
C GLU A 47 34.24 1.53 3.57
N VAL A 48 33.41 2.35 4.21
CA VAL A 48 31.95 2.21 4.19
C VAL A 48 31.36 3.38 3.43
N ASP A 49 30.65 3.08 2.34
CA ASP A 49 29.92 4.09 1.58
C ASP A 49 28.78 4.70 2.40
N ARG A 50 28.69 6.03 2.35
CA ARG A 50 27.70 6.83 3.08
C ARG A 50 26.84 7.63 2.13
N ILE A 51 25.66 8.00 2.60
CA ILE A 51 24.76 8.88 1.84
C ILE A 51 25.49 10.20 1.60
N LYS A 52 25.55 10.65 0.35
CA LYS A 52 26.16 11.93 -0.02
C LYS A 52 25.04 12.90 -0.36
N ILE A 53 25.05 14.09 0.26
CA ILE A 53 24.12 15.15 -0.10
C ILE A 53 24.87 16.23 -0.88
N THR A 54 24.33 16.59 -2.04
CA THR A 54 24.87 17.70 -2.82
C THR A 54 24.61 19.04 -2.15
N GLY A 55 25.60 19.93 -2.18
CA GLY A 55 25.45 21.30 -1.70
C GLY A 55 25.61 21.50 -0.19
N ILE A 56 26.24 20.58 0.55
CA ILE A 56 26.59 20.86 1.95
C ILE A 56 27.69 21.91 2.01
N ASP A 57 27.37 23.07 2.56
CA ASP A 57 28.36 24.09 2.91
C ASP A 57 29.23 23.57 4.07
N GLY A 58 30.44 24.09 4.25
CA GLY A 58 31.38 23.67 5.32
C GLY A 58 30.87 23.79 6.77
N HIS A 59 29.62 24.23 6.96
CA HIS A 59 28.89 24.30 8.23
C HIS A 59 27.80 23.24 8.38
N GLY A 60 27.66 22.28 7.45
CA GLY A 60 26.69 21.18 7.55
C GLY A 60 25.25 21.52 7.12
N VAL A 61 25.05 22.68 6.48
CA VAL A 61 23.77 23.18 5.94
C VAL A 61 23.74 22.95 4.44
N THR A 62 22.62 22.47 3.91
CA THR A 62 22.47 22.27 2.45
C THR A 62 22.07 23.56 1.75
N SER A 63 22.88 23.97 0.79
CA SER A 63 22.59 25.05 -0.15
C SER A 63 21.84 24.48 -1.35
N ALA A 64 20.62 24.96 -1.58
CA ALA A 64 19.80 24.52 -2.69
C ALA A 64 20.43 24.96 -4.02
N GLN A 65 20.88 24.00 -4.82
CA GLN A 65 21.47 24.24 -6.13
C GLN A 65 20.46 23.93 -7.25
N PRO A 66 20.50 24.68 -8.38
CA PRO A 66 19.68 24.36 -9.53
C PRO A 66 20.07 22.99 -10.12
N THR A 67 19.14 22.36 -10.85
CA THR A 67 19.29 21.01 -11.43
C THR A 67 20.56 20.82 -12.27
N LEU A 68 21.14 21.92 -12.78
CA LEU A 68 22.40 21.92 -13.51
C LEU A 68 23.26 23.12 -13.05
N GLU A 69 24.55 22.92 -12.87
CA GLU A 69 25.50 23.99 -12.51
C GLU A 69 25.42 25.14 -13.54
N GLY A 70 25.22 26.38 -13.05
CA GLY A 70 25.11 27.57 -13.89
C GLY A 70 23.73 27.83 -14.53
N ARG A 71 22.72 26.98 -14.29
CA ARG A 71 21.35 27.18 -14.80
C ARG A 71 20.51 28.05 -13.86
N SER A 72 19.68 28.93 -14.41
CA SER A 72 18.63 29.61 -13.64
C SER A 72 17.55 28.62 -13.17
N TRP A 73 16.93 28.89 -12.01
CA TRP A 73 15.81 28.09 -11.48
C TRP A 73 14.65 27.93 -12.46
N GLY A 74 14.37 28.96 -13.27
CA GLY A 74 13.41 28.87 -14.36
C GLY A 74 14.01 28.18 -15.58
N VAL A 75 13.35 27.14 -16.06
CA VAL A 75 13.68 26.46 -17.32
C VAL A 75 13.16 27.30 -18.50
N PRO A 76 14.03 27.78 -19.40
CA PRO A 76 13.56 28.48 -20.59
C PRO A 76 12.94 27.47 -21.58
N VAL A 77 11.62 27.28 -21.52
CA VAL A 77 10.87 26.27 -22.30
C VAL A 77 10.91 26.54 -23.82
N PHE A 78 10.97 27.80 -24.23
CA PHE A 78 10.85 28.21 -25.64
C PHE A 78 12.16 28.73 -26.26
N ARG A 79 13.32 28.51 -25.62
CA ARG A 79 14.62 28.89 -26.17
C ARG A 79 15.43 27.66 -26.49
N GLY A 80 15.56 27.34 -27.78
CA GLY A 80 16.42 26.29 -28.29
C GLY A 80 16.32 26.17 -29.82
N GLU A 81 17.44 25.85 -30.47
CA GLU A 81 17.53 25.72 -31.93
C GLU A 81 16.65 24.59 -32.50
N ASN A 82 16.26 23.63 -31.64
CA ASN A 82 15.48 22.43 -32.02
C ASN A 82 14.01 22.45 -31.55
N LEU A 83 13.45 23.63 -31.24
CA LEU A 83 12.10 23.75 -30.67
C LEU A 83 11.01 23.12 -31.57
N SER A 84 11.14 23.26 -32.89
CA SER A 84 10.20 22.72 -33.88
C SER A 84 10.09 21.19 -33.86
N ILE A 85 11.15 20.48 -33.44
CA ILE A 85 11.17 19.02 -33.31
C ILE A 85 10.85 18.60 -31.88
N ALA A 86 11.35 19.35 -30.89
CA ALA A 86 11.19 19.03 -29.47
C ALA A 86 9.73 19.11 -29.00
N VAL A 87 8.96 20.09 -29.45
CA VAL A 87 7.55 20.26 -29.07
C VAL A 87 6.65 19.10 -29.55
N PRO A 88 6.63 18.72 -30.84
CA PRO A 88 5.79 17.60 -31.28
C PRO A 88 6.24 16.26 -30.70
N LEU A 89 7.55 16.05 -30.54
CA LEU A 89 8.07 14.85 -29.88
C LEU A 89 7.65 14.79 -28.40
N GLY A 90 7.75 15.91 -27.69
CA GLY A 90 7.30 16.02 -26.30
C GLY A 90 5.81 15.75 -26.15
N LEU A 91 4.97 16.27 -27.05
CA LEU A 91 3.54 15.96 -27.10
C LEU A 91 3.28 14.47 -27.36
N ALA A 92 3.99 13.86 -28.31
CA ALA A 92 3.85 12.42 -28.58
C ALA A 92 4.26 11.56 -27.37
N LEU A 93 5.35 11.91 -26.68
CA LEU A 93 5.82 11.20 -25.48
C LEU A 93 4.95 11.48 -24.24
N SER A 94 4.24 12.61 -24.20
CA SER A 94 3.35 12.93 -23.07
C SER A 94 2.17 11.96 -22.95
N ILE A 95 1.70 11.38 -24.06
CA ILE A 95 0.58 10.44 -24.09
C ILE A 95 0.89 9.16 -23.27
N PRO A 96 1.94 8.37 -23.58
CA PRO A 96 2.27 7.18 -22.81
C PRO A 96 2.66 7.51 -21.36
N VAL A 97 3.36 8.63 -21.12
CA VAL A 97 3.71 9.07 -19.76
C VAL A 97 2.45 9.40 -18.93
N THR A 98 1.46 10.05 -19.53
CA THR A 98 0.18 10.35 -18.84
C THR A 98 -0.59 9.08 -18.51
N ILE A 99 -0.63 8.11 -19.43
CA ILE A 99 -1.22 6.79 -19.17
C ILE A 99 -0.49 6.09 -18.03
N PHE A 100 0.84 6.16 -18.02
CA PHE A 100 1.67 5.60 -16.94
C PHE A 100 1.33 6.23 -15.58
N PHE A 101 1.28 7.56 -15.49
CA PHE A 101 0.90 8.26 -14.25
C PHE A 101 -0.53 7.95 -13.82
N TYR A 102 -1.46 7.80 -14.76
CA TYR A 102 -2.83 7.41 -14.44
C TYR A 102 -2.88 6.04 -13.76
N PHE A 103 -2.21 5.03 -14.32
CA PHE A 103 -2.20 3.70 -13.72
C PHE A 103 -1.47 3.66 -12.39
N ASP A 104 -0.28 4.27 -12.30
CA ASP A 104 0.51 4.26 -11.06
C ASP A 104 -0.24 4.93 -9.90
N GLN A 105 -0.88 6.08 -10.16
CA GLN A 105 -1.66 6.79 -9.16
C GLN A 105 -2.92 6.02 -8.72
N ASN A 106 -3.65 5.43 -9.68
CA ASN A 106 -4.85 4.65 -9.36
C ASN A 106 -4.51 3.34 -8.64
N LEU A 107 -3.40 2.68 -9.02
CA LEU A 107 -2.94 1.47 -8.34
C LEU A 107 -2.53 1.78 -6.89
N SER A 108 -1.74 2.84 -6.69
CA SER A 108 -1.30 3.27 -5.35
C SER A 108 -2.48 3.66 -4.46
N SER A 109 -3.42 4.45 -4.99
CA SER A 109 -4.63 4.84 -4.24
C SER A 109 -5.57 3.67 -3.97
N LEU A 110 -5.68 2.67 -4.86
CA LEU A 110 -6.44 1.44 -4.61
C LEU A 110 -5.84 0.65 -3.44
N LEU A 111 -4.51 0.53 -3.37
CA LEU A 111 -3.83 -0.15 -2.27
C LEU A 111 -4.02 0.57 -0.93
N CYS A 112 -3.98 1.91 -0.93
CA CYS A 112 -4.21 2.71 0.27
C CYS A 112 -5.68 2.69 0.72
N GLN A 113 -6.61 2.62 -0.24
CA GLN A 113 -8.06 2.63 0.00
C GLN A 113 -8.66 1.23 -0.03
N SER A 114 -7.87 0.20 0.31
CA SER A 114 -8.39 -1.16 0.43
C SER A 114 -9.57 -1.19 1.41
N THR A 115 -10.62 -1.95 1.06
CA THR A 115 -11.82 -2.16 1.88
C THR A 115 -11.46 -2.63 3.30
N ARG A 116 -10.32 -3.32 3.45
CA ARG A 116 -9.76 -3.74 4.74
C ARG A 116 -9.54 -2.60 5.73
N MET A 117 -9.22 -1.40 5.25
CA MET A 117 -8.83 -0.26 6.08
C MET A 117 -10.03 0.53 6.62
N GLN A 118 -11.27 0.16 6.25
CA GLN A 118 -12.52 0.77 6.75
C GLN A 118 -12.49 2.31 6.79
N LEU A 119 -12.08 2.93 5.68
CA LEU A 119 -11.95 4.39 5.56
C LEU A 119 -13.31 5.09 5.70
N SER A 120 -13.34 6.22 6.44
CA SER A 120 -14.55 6.94 6.79
C SER A 120 -14.93 8.03 5.78
N LYS A 121 -13.92 8.65 5.14
CA LYS A 121 -14.11 9.86 4.31
C LYS A 121 -14.33 9.57 2.83
N GLY A 122 -14.50 8.30 2.45
CA GLY A 122 -14.75 7.89 1.07
C GLY A 122 -13.49 7.91 0.19
N SER A 123 -13.71 7.73 -1.12
CA SER A 123 -12.63 7.56 -2.10
C SER A 123 -12.27 8.86 -2.84
N TYR A 124 -10.98 9.02 -3.14
CA TYR A 124 -10.39 10.26 -3.69
C TYR A 124 -9.61 10.09 -5.00
N TYR A 125 -9.97 9.12 -5.86
CA TYR A 125 -9.23 8.83 -7.10
C TYR A 125 -9.03 10.05 -8.02
N HIS A 126 -10.13 10.71 -8.42
CA HIS A 126 -10.07 11.81 -9.39
C HIS A 126 -9.35 13.05 -8.87
N SER A 127 -9.61 13.42 -7.61
CA SER A 127 -8.97 14.59 -7.01
C SER A 127 -7.46 14.37 -6.85
N SER A 128 -7.05 13.16 -6.49
CA SER A 128 -5.62 12.86 -6.35
C SER A 128 -4.90 12.92 -7.69
N PHE A 129 -5.53 12.41 -8.76
CA PHE A 129 -4.99 12.49 -10.11
C PHE A 129 -4.91 13.93 -10.64
N LEU A 130 -5.92 14.77 -10.36
CA LEU A 130 -5.91 16.18 -10.72
C LEU A 130 -4.70 16.92 -10.10
N TRP A 131 -4.49 16.74 -8.79
CA TRP A 131 -3.37 17.38 -8.10
C TRP A 131 -2.01 16.89 -8.61
N MET A 132 -1.87 15.59 -8.89
CA MET A 132 -0.67 15.07 -9.56
C MET A 132 -0.43 15.77 -10.90
N GLY A 133 -1.47 15.92 -11.73
CA GLY A 133 -1.38 16.64 -13.01
C GLY A 133 -0.93 18.09 -12.83
N VAL A 134 -1.46 18.80 -11.84
CA VAL A 134 -1.06 20.18 -11.52
C VAL A 134 0.43 20.25 -11.14
N PHE A 135 0.91 19.38 -10.24
CA PHE A 135 2.32 19.36 -9.85
C PHE A 135 3.25 18.97 -11.00
N ASN A 136 2.86 18.01 -11.83
CA ASN A 136 3.64 17.58 -13.00
C ASN A 136 3.57 18.55 -14.17
N PHE A 137 2.59 19.46 -14.21
CA PHE A 137 2.56 20.56 -15.15
C PHE A 137 3.48 21.70 -14.71
N ILE A 138 3.44 22.08 -13.42
CA ILE A 138 4.21 23.22 -12.88
C ILE A 138 5.69 22.85 -12.64
N GLY A 139 5.97 21.68 -12.08
CA GLY A 139 7.30 21.24 -11.67
C GLY A 139 8.38 21.36 -12.77
N PRO A 140 8.12 20.91 -14.00
CA PRO A 140 9.09 21.01 -15.09
C PRO A 140 9.52 22.44 -15.45
N PHE A 141 8.68 23.45 -15.23
CA PHE A 141 9.09 24.86 -15.42
C PHE A 141 10.21 25.29 -14.46
N PHE A 142 10.33 24.61 -13.32
CA PHE A 142 11.38 24.82 -12.32
C PHE A 142 12.48 23.75 -12.39
N GLY A 143 12.45 22.86 -13.38
CA GLY A 143 13.40 21.76 -13.51
C GLY A 143 13.27 20.69 -12.42
N LEU A 144 12.10 20.62 -11.78
CA LEU A 144 11.79 19.60 -10.76
C LEU A 144 11.44 18.27 -11.44
N PRO A 145 11.79 17.13 -10.81
CA PRO A 145 11.40 15.81 -11.30
C PRO A 145 9.87 15.62 -11.20
N PHE A 146 9.35 14.70 -12.01
CA PHE A 146 7.94 14.32 -11.94
C PHE A 146 7.62 13.63 -10.61
N VAL A 147 6.43 13.90 -10.08
CA VAL A 147 5.89 13.32 -8.86
C VAL A 147 4.89 12.23 -9.23
N THR A 148 5.07 11.02 -8.70
CA THR A 148 4.13 9.90 -8.85
C THR A 148 3.71 9.32 -7.50
N GLY A 149 2.67 8.50 -7.51
CA GLY A 149 2.19 7.83 -6.30
C GLY A 149 3.18 6.75 -5.87
N SER A 150 3.73 6.83 -4.67
CA SER A 150 4.68 5.82 -4.20
C SER A 150 3.97 4.56 -3.70
N LEU A 151 4.20 3.43 -4.38
CA LEU A 151 3.56 2.14 -4.09
C LEU A 151 3.93 1.53 -2.73
N PRO A 152 5.19 1.50 -2.26
CA PRO A 152 5.50 0.99 -0.93
C PRO A 152 5.25 2.04 0.17
N HIS A 153 5.58 3.30 -0.08
CA HIS A 153 5.54 4.34 0.95
C HIS A 153 4.11 4.72 1.36
N SER A 154 3.18 4.83 0.39
CA SER A 154 1.82 5.29 0.70
C SER A 154 1.05 4.31 1.59
N PRO A 155 1.03 2.98 1.30
CA PRO A 155 0.41 2.01 2.19
C PRO A 155 1.10 1.92 3.56
N GLN A 156 2.41 2.13 3.63
CA GLN A 156 3.13 2.17 4.91
C GLN A 156 2.70 3.36 5.77
N MET A 157 2.53 4.53 5.17
CA MET A 157 2.00 5.70 5.88
C MET A 157 0.60 5.42 6.43
N VAL A 158 -0.27 4.78 5.63
CA VAL A 158 -1.62 4.40 6.10
C VAL A 158 -1.51 3.40 7.26
N ARG A 159 -0.64 2.38 7.17
CA ARG A 159 -0.41 1.42 8.26
C ARG A 159 0.12 2.06 9.53
N ALA A 160 1.00 3.04 9.43
CA ALA A 160 1.50 3.79 10.58
C ALA A 160 0.40 4.62 11.28
N LEU A 161 -0.67 4.97 10.56
CA LEU A 161 -1.85 5.65 11.08
C LEU A 161 -2.97 4.69 11.52
N THR A 162 -2.74 3.38 11.42
CA THR A 162 -3.71 2.36 11.81
C THR A 162 -3.57 2.02 13.29
N HIS A 163 -4.69 2.04 14.00
CA HIS A 163 -4.76 1.55 15.38
C HIS A 163 -5.18 0.09 15.41
N ASP A 164 -4.19 -0.80 15.54
CA ASP A 164 -4.40 -2.23 15.78
C ASP A 164 -4.63 -2.50 17.27
N ASP A 165 -5.76 -2.04 17.81
CA ASP A 165 -6.14 -2.36 19.17
C ASP A 165 -6.58 -3.82 19.28
N VAL A 166 -5.90 -4.59 20.14
CA VAL A 166 -6.24 -6.00 20.44
C VAL A 166 -7.72 -6.15 20.80
N THR A 167 -8.31 -5.17 21.49
CA THR A 167 -9.74 -5.14 21.83
C THR A 167 -10.66 -5.03 20.61
N ARG A 168 -10.25 -4.31 19.55
CA ARG A 168 -11.02 -4.19 18.31
C ARG A 168 -10.96 -5.47 17.49
N LEU A 169 -9.78 -6.10 17.46
CA LEU A 169 -9.59 -7.41 16.85
C LEU A 169 -10.44 -8.49 17.53
N LEU A 170 -10.64 -8.40 18.86
CA LEU A 170 -11.54 -9.28 19.61
C LEU A 170 -13.03 -8.95 19.40
N SER A 171 -13.36 -7.68 19.17
CA SER A 171 -14.73 -7.20 18.95
C SER A 171 -15.21 -7.37 17.49
N ASN A 172 -14.51 -8.15 16.66
CA ASN A 172 -14.79 -8.30 15.23
C ASN A 172 -14.85 -6.97 14.44
N ASN A 173 -14.18 -5.93 14.94
CA ASN A 173 -14.07 -4.65 14.25
C ASN A 173 -12.71 -4.57 13.57
N GLY A 174 -12.69 -4.01 12.38
CA GLY A 174 -11.47 -3.91 11.60
C GLY A 174 -10.47 -2.89 12.09
N PRO A 175 -9.27 -2.90 11.47
CA PRO A 175 -8.26 -1.91 11.76
C PRO A 175 -8.83 -0.52 11.45
N ALA A 176 -8.84 0.37 12.43
CA ALA A 176 -9.32 1.72 12.21
C ALA A 176 -8.16 2.66 11.92
N VAL A 177 -8.26 3.34 10.78
CA VAL A 177 -7.26 4.29 10.33
C VAL A 177 -7.63 5.69 10.79
N SER A 178 -6.67 6.37 11.42
CA SER A 178 -6.78 7.78 11.77
C SER A 178 -6.56 8.66 10.54
N GLU A 179 -7.64 9.01 9.84
CA GLU A 179 -7.60 9.87 8.65
C GLU A 179 -7.34 11.34 8.99
N ASN A 180 -6.07 11.75 9.01
CA ASN A 180 -5.68 13.13 9.27
C ASN A 180 -4.92 13.75 8.07
N ARG A 181 -4.93 15.09 7.99
CA ARG A 181 -4.13 15.85 6.99
C ARG A 181 -2.81 16.36 7.58
N ILE A 182 -2.71 16.38 8.91
CA ILE A 182 -1.60 16.99 9.64
C ILE A 182 -0.39 16.07 9.66
N ALA A 183 -0.55 14.75 9.83
CA ALA A 183 0.57 13.82 9.84
C ALA A 183 1.34 13.79 8.52
N PRO A 184 0.70 13.61 7.33
CA PRO A 184 1.46 13.64 6.07
C PRO A 184 2.09 15.01 5.82
N PHE A 185 1.41 16.11 6.14
CA PHE A 185 1.97 17.46 6.05
C PHE A 185 3.22 17.62 6.93
N LEU A 186 3.15 17.20 8.18
CA LEU A 186 4.25 17.28 9.14
C LEU A 186 5.43 16.43 8.66
N VAL A 187 5.20 15.24 8.11
CA VAL A 187 6.25 14.39 7.55
C VAL A 187 7.02 15.13 6.44
N TYR A 188 6.31 15.77 5.49
CA TYR A 188 6.98 16.55 4.44
C TYR A 188 7.74 17.77 4.98
N VAL A 189 7.19 18.46 5.97
CA VAL A 189 7.89 19.56 6.65
C VAL A 189 9.15 19.04 7.37
N MET A 190 9.07 17.90 8.04
CA MET A 190 10.22 17.30 8.73
C MET A 190 11.28 16.82 7.75
N ILE A 191 10.90 16.28 6.59
CA ILE A 191 11.86 15.94 5.52
C ILE A 191 12.58 17.21 5.04
N LEU A 192 11.85 18.30 4.79
CA LEU A 192 12.44 19.57 4.36
C LEU A 192 13.40 20.15 5.41
N VAL A 193 12.97 20.20 6.67
CA VAL A 193 13.81 20.70 7.78
C VAL A 193 15.03 19.81 7.99
N SER A 194 14.89 18.49 7.89
CA SER A 194 16.00 17.55 8.02
C SER A 194 17.01 17.72 6.89
N TYR A 195 16.55 17.90 5.66
CA TYR A 195 17.43 18.18 4.52
C TYR A 195 18.21 19.50 4.72
N LEU A 196 17.54 20.57 5.15
CA LEU A 196 18.16 21.89 5.31
C LEU A 196 19.13 21.98 6.50
N LEU A 197 18.74 21.46 7.66
CA LEU A 197 19.48 21.66 8.92
C LEU A 197 20.36 20.47 9.33
N LEU A 198 20.00 19.26 8.92
CA LEU A 198 20.61 18.01 9.38
C LEU A 198 21.36 17.28 8.26
N GLY A 199 21.79 18.00 7.22
CA GLY A 199 22.55 17.44 6.10
C GLY A 199 23.76 16.64 6.60
N TRP A 200 24.51 17.20 7.55
CA TRP A 200 25.64 16.52 8.18
C TRP A 200 25.25 15.19 8.85
N ILE A 201 24.08 15.08 9.50
CA ILE A 201 23.60 13.86 10.16
C ILE A 201 23.26 12.78 9.14
N ILE A 202 22.63 13.17 8.04
CA ILE A 202 22.20 12.22 7.01
C ILE A 202 23.42 11.58 6.35
N GLU A 203 24.53 12.32 6.20
CA GLU A 203 25.79 11.77 5.69
C GLU A 203 26.49 10.79 6.66
N LEU A 204 26.08 10.71 7.93
CA LEU A 204 26.59 9.65 8.82
C LEU A 204 26.03 8.28 8.44
N ILE A 205 24.86 8.23 7.80
CA ILE A 205 24.13 6.98 7.56
C ILE A 205 24.81 6.19 6.42
N PRO A 206 25.21 4.93 6.66
CA PRO A 206 25.71 4.05 5.60
C PRO A 206 24.65 3.78 4.53
N THR A 207 25.02 3.79 3.25
CA THR A 207 24.11 3.45 2.15
C THR A 207 23.54 2.04 2.32
N ALA A 208 24.38 1.09 2.75
CA ALA A 208 23.97 -0.29 3.02
C ALA A 208 22.86 -0.42 4.09
N ALA A 209 22.81 0.48 5.08
CA ALA A 209 21.76 0.48 6.09
C ALA A 209 20.42 0.95 5.50
N ALA A 210 20.45 1.95 4.61
CA ALA A 210 19.28 2.40 3.87
C ALA A 210 18.76 1.31 2.91
N ASP A 211 19.66 0.63 2.19
CA ASP A 211 19.32 -0.48 1.29
C ASP A 211 18.70 -1.66 2.06
N ALA A 212 19.24 -1.99 3.24
CA ALA A 212 18.69 -3.03 4.09
C ALA A 212 17.25 -2.71 4.53
N VAL A 213 16.98 -1.44 4.88
CA VAL A 213 15.62 -0.97 5.19
C VAL A 213 14.70 -1.15 3.98
N LEU A 214 15.14 -0.79 2.77
CA LEU A 214 14.36 -1.00 1.54
C LEU A 214 14.05 -2.49 1.29
N ILE A 215 15.01 -3.38 1.54
CA ILE A 215 14.81 -4.83 1.42
C ILE A 215 13.76 -5.32 2.42
N VAL A 216 13.86 -4.91 3.69
CA VAL A 216 12.90 -5.33 4.74
C VAL A 216 11.48 -4.86 4.38
N VAL A 217 11.33 -3.61 3.95
CA VAL A 217 10.05 -3.05 3.50
C VAL A 217 9.51 -3.82 2.29
N GLY A 218 10.36 -4.12 1.30
CA GLY A 218 9.98 -4.91 0.13
C GLY A 218 9.50 -6.32 0.49
N LEU A 219 10.25 -7.02 1.35
CA LEU A 219 9.90 -8.36 1.82
C LEU A 219 8.60 -8.37 2.64
N GLN A 220 8.40 -7.39 3.52
CA GLN A 220 7.16 -7.24 4.27
C GLN A 220 5.96 -7.03 3.34
N GLY A 221 6.15 -6.25 2.26
CA GLY A 221 5.15 -6.07 1.21
C GLY A 221 4.76 -7.41 0.56
N ILE A 222 5.73 -8.24 0.18
CA ILE A 222 5.50 -9.56 -0.44
C ILE A 222 4.74 -10.48 0.52
N PHE A 223 5.19 -10.58 1.77
CA PHE A 223 4.61 -11.51 2.76
C PHE A 223 3.20 -11.13 3.21
N ASP A 224 2.81 -9.86 3.09
CA ASP A 224 1.44 -9.45 3.41
C ASP A 224 0.45 -9.73 2.26
N THR A 225 0.93 -10.03 1.05
CA THR A 225 0.03 -10.43 -0.04
C THR A 225 -0.57 -11.83 0.18
N SER A 226 -1.76 -12.06 -0.37
CA SER A 226 -2.35 -13.41 -0.42
C SER A 226 -1.58 -14.36 -1.33
N LEU A 227 -0.74 -13.83 -2.23
CA LEU A 227 0.09 -14.62 -3.14
C LEU A 227 1.12 -15.43 -2.35
N TRP A 228 1.73 -14.86 -1.30
CA TRP A 228 2.68 -15.59 -0.47
C TRP A 228 2.07 -16.86 0.14
N GLY A 229 0.86 -16.76 0.69
CA GLY A 229 0.14 -17.91 1.24
C GLY A 229 -0.21 -18.96 0.18
N ARG A 230 -0.56 -18.54 -1.04
CA ARG A 230 -0.87 -19.44 -2.16
C ARG A 230 0.38 -20.06 -2.79
N LEU A 231 1.52 -19.38 -2.73
CA LEU A 231 2.81 -19.89 -3.16
C LEU A 231 3.27 -21.04 -2.25
N ALA A 232 3.04 -20.93 -0.94
CA ALA A 232 3.31 -22.02 0.00
C ALA A 232 2.52 -23.29 -0.37
N THR A 233 1.26 -23.16 -0.82
CA THR A 233 0.41 -24.27 -1.28
C THR A 233 0.94 -24.98 -2.52
N LEU A 234 1.87 -24.37 -3.28
CA LEU A 234 2.53 -25.06 -4.39
C LEU A 234 3.49 -26.15 -3.89
N VAL A 235 4.10 -25.93 -2.73
CA VAL A 235 5.09 -26.84 -2.12
C VAL A 235 4.43 -27.81 -1.14
N THR A 236 3.33 -27.41 -0.48
CA THR A 236 2.58 -28.27 0.45
C THR A 236 1.82 -29.39 -0.27
N PRO A 237 1.89 -30.66 0.21
CA PRO A 237 1.11 -31.76 -0.34
C PRO A 237 -0.40 -31.57 -0.16
N ASN A 238 -1.19 -32.22 -1.04
CA ASN A 238 -2.66 -32.02 -1.14
C ASN A 238 -3.42 -32.35 0.15
N SER A 239 -2.85 -33.16 1.04
CA SER A 239 -3.49 -33.63 2.27
C SER A 239 -3.61 -32.57 3.37
N GLU A 240 -2.83 -31.49 3.29
CA GLU A 240 -2.78 -30.42 4.31
C GLU A 240 -3.14 -29.05 3.72
N CYS A 241 -3.84 -29.01 2.58
CA CYS A 241 -4.23 -27.74 1.97
C CYS A 241 -5.15 -26.95 2.89
N ILE A 242 -4.66 -25.79 3.35
CA ILE A 242 -5.38 -24.84 4.19
C ILE A 242 -6.31 -24.02 3.30
N GLY A 243 -7.48 -24.59 2.99
CA GLY A 243 -8.49 -23.94 2.14
C GLY A 243 -9.66 -24.85 1.80
N THR A 244 -10.82 -24.24 1.53
CA THR A 244 -12.00 -24.90 0.97
C THR A 244 -11.93 -25.03 -0.56
N ALA A 245 -10.99 -24.33 -1.20
CA ALA A 245 -10.81 -24.37 -2.65
C ALA A 245 -10.04 -25.61 -3.12
N ASP A 246 -10.42 -26.13 -4.29
CA ASP A 246 -9.73 -27.26 -4.95
C ASP A 246 -8.21 -26.99 -5.09
N PRO A 247 -7.34 -27.84 -4.52
CA PRO A 247 -5.88 -27.68 -4.61
C PRO A 247 -5.37 -27.60 -6.05
N GLY A 248 -6.01 -28.32 -6.98
CA GLY A 248 -5.65 -28.31 -8.39
C GLY A 248 -5.93 -26.97 -9.06
N ALA A 249 -7.07 -26.36 -8.76
CA ALA A 249 -7.44 -25.05 -9.28
C ALA A 249 -6.55 -23.93 -8.72
N THR A 250 -6.28 -23.99 -7.41
CA THR A 250 -5.41 -23.03 -6.71
C THR A 250 -4.00 -23.01 -7.32
N ARG A 251 -3.41 -24.18 -7.61
CA ARG A 251 -2.07 -24.24 -8.24
C ARG A 251 -2.04 -23.68 -9.65
N LYS A 252 -3.04 -23.96 -10.49
CA LYS A 252 -3.14 -23.40 -11.85
C LYS A 252 -3.23 -21.87 -11.80
N PHE A 253 -4.01 -21.35 -10.85
CA PHE A 253 -4.14 -19.91 -10.64
C PHE A 253 -2.81 -19.28 -10.20
N THR A 254 -2.13 -19.88 -9.22
CA THR A 254 -0.83 -19.40 -8.75
C THR A 254 0.23 -19.45 -9.87
N MET A 255 0.22 -20.47 -10.73
CA MET A 255 1.12 -20.54 -11.89
C MET A 255 0.87 -19.41 -12.90
N LEU A 256 -0.40 -19.10 -13.18
CA LEU A 256 -0.75 -17.95 -14.02
C LEU A 256 -0.26 -16.63 -13.40
N GLN A 257 -0.39 -16.47 -12.08
CA GLN A 257 0.11 -15.28 -11.39
C GLN A 257 1.65 -15.17 -11.46
N ILE A 258 2.37 -16.27 -11.28
CA ILE A 258 3.84 -16.30 -11.41
C ILE A 258 4.27 -15.94 -12.83
N LEU A 259 3.58 -16.47 -13.86
CA LEU A 259 3.84 -16.15 -15.26
C LEU A 259 3.67 -14.65 -15.54
N VAL A 260 2.61 -14.05 -15.02
CA VAL A 260 2.36 -12.60 -15.12
C VAL A 260 3.47 -11.79 -14.44
N ILE A 261 3.87 -12.18 -13.23
CA ILE A 261 4.93 -11.51 -12.48
C ILE A 261 6.26 -11.59 -13.23
N LEU A 262 6.58 -12.77 -13.77
CA LEU A 262 7.78 -12.98 -14.57
C LEU A 262 7.77 -12.12 -15.85
N CYS A 263 6.63 -12.04 -16.54
CA CYS A 263 6.46 -11.17 -17.70
C CYS A 263 6.68 -9.69 -17.34
N GLY A 264 6.08 -9.23 -16.24
CA GLY A 264 6.30 -7.88 -15.72
C GLY A 264 7.75 -7.61 -15.33
N TRP A 265 8.43 -8.59 -14.73
CA TRP A 265 9.84 -8.47 -14.36
C TRP A 265 10.75 -8.37 -15.59
N ILE A 266 10.53 -9.22 -16.59
CA ILE A 266 11.27 -9.15 -17.86
C ILE A 266 11.11 -7.77 -18.50
N LEU A 267 9.87 -7.26 -18.57
CA LEU A 267 9.60 -5.94 -19.14
C LEU A 267 10.28 -4.80 -18.35
N ASN A 268 10.33 -4.90 -17.02
CA ASN A 268 11.00 -3.91 -16.18
C ASN A 268 12.52 -3.85 -16.42
N VAL A 269 13.16 -5.01 -16.66
CA VAL A 269 14.61 -5.05 -16.96
C VAL A 269 14.92 -4.51 -18.36
N THR A 270 13.94 -4.50 -19.27
CA THR A 270 14.11 -3.96 -20.63
C THR A 270 13.88 -2.44 -20.69
N PRO A 271 14.40 -1.73 -21.71
CA PRO A 271 14.10 -0.32 -21.95
C PRO A 271 12.61 -0.01 -22.15
N ALA A 272 11.79 -1.04 -22.37
CA ALA A 272 10.33 -0.95 -22.46
C ALA A 272 9.64 -0.87 -21.08
N ALA A 273 10.37 -0.59 -19.99
CA ALA A 273 9.80 -0.47 -18.65
C ALA A 273 8.64 0.54 -18.55
N LEU A 274 8.64 1.60 -19.37
CA LEU A 274 7.54 2.56 -19.47
C LEU A 274 6.21 1.92 -19.93
N ALA A 275 6.26 0.74 -20.56
CA ALA A 275 5.09 -0.01 -20.98
C ALA A 275 4.49 -0.89 -19.87
N PHE A 276 5.10 -0.96 -18.69
CA PHE A 276 4.62 -1.75 -17.55
C PHE A 276 3.13 -1.55 -17.19
N PRO A 277 2.58 -0.32 -17.21
CA PRO A 277 1.14 -0.11 -16.98
C PRO A 277 0.24 -0.83 -17.97
N PHE A 278 0.66 -0.99 -19.23
CA PHE A 278 -0.12 -1.73 -20.22
C PHE A 278 -0.17 -3.22 -19.89
N VAL A 279 0.87 -3.77 -19.27
CA VAL A 279 0.87 -5.15 -18.76
C VAL A 279 -0.18 -5.31 -17.68
N ILE A 280 -0.22 -4.38 -16.72
CA ILE A 280 -1.24 -4.37 -15.66
C ILE A 280 -2.64 -4.19 -16.26
N ALA A 281 -2.80 -3.29 -17.22
CA ALA A 281 -4.07 -3.09 -17.92
C ALA A 281 -4.54 -4.38 -18.61
N CYS A 282 -3.63 -5.12 -19.24
CA CYS A 282 -3.88 -6.43 -19.83
C CYS A 282 -4.28 -7.51 -18.81
N LEU A 283 -4.02 -7.33 -17.51
CA LEU A 283 -4.53 -8.24 -16.49
C LEU A 283 -6.05 -8.21 -16.34
N VAL A 284 -6.68 -7.08 -16.66
CA VAL A 284 -8.15 -6.96 -16.65
C VAL A 284 -8.80 -7.89 -17.68
N PRO A 285 -8.45 -7.85 -18.99
CA PRO A 285 -9.00 -8.79 -19.95
C PRO A 285 -8.54 -10.23 -19.71
N ILE A 286 -7.32 -10.47 -19.22
CA ILE A 286 -6.92 -11.82 -18.79
C ILE A 286 -7.87 -12.33 -17.70
N ARG A 287 -8.23 -11.49 -16.72
CA ARG A 287 -9.21 -11.82 -15.69
C ARG A 287 -10.61 -12.06 -16.23
N GLN A 288 -11.07 -11.23 -17.17
CA GLN A 288 -12.45 -11.30 -17.66
C GLN A 288 -12.66 -12.40 -18.70
N TYR A 289 -11.65 -12.74 -19.50
CA TYR A 289 -11.81 -13.66 -20.63
C TYR A 289 -11.05 -14.98 -20.49
N MET A 290 -9.82 -14.97 -19.95
CA MET A 290 -9.04 -16.23 -19.81
C MET A 290 -9.46 -17.04 -18.59
N LEU A 291 -9.68 -16.38 -17.45
CA LEU A 291 -10.06 -17.06 -16.20
C LEU A 291 -11.38 -17.86 -16.29
N PRO A 292 -12.50 -17.33 -16.83
CA PRO A 292 -13.73 -18.12 -16.99
C PRO A 292 -13.62 -19.20 -18.06
N ARG A 293 -12.58 -19.19 -18.91
CA ARG A 293 -12.32 -20.25 -19.89
C ARG A 293 -11.48 -21.40 -19.30
N MET A 294 -10.70 -21.13 -18.25
CA MET A 294 -9.81 -22.10 -17.60
C MET A 294 -10.41 -22.74 -16.33
N PHE A 295 -11.42 -22.10 -15.71
CA PHE A 295 -12.02 -22.54 -14.45
C PHE A 295 -13.54 -22.58 -14.55
N ASN A 296 -14.17 -23.54 -13.87
CA ASN A 296 -15.62 -23.51 -13.65
C ASN A 296 -15.99 -22.35 -12.73
N LYS A 297 -17.15 -21.70 -12.97
CA LYS A 297 -17.64 -20.56 -12.16
C LYS A 297 -17.57 -20.84 -10.64
N LEU A 298 -17.95 -22.06 -10.24
CA LEU A 298 -17.95 -22.51 -8.85
C LEU A 298 -16.53 -22.60 -8.23
N GLN A 299 -15.51 -22.95 -9.01
CA GLN A 299 -14.11 -22.97 -8.55
C GLN A 299 -13.54 -21.55 -8.45
N LEU A 300 -13.98 -20.65 -9.34
CA LEU A 300 -13.57 -19.25 -9.33
C LEU A 300 -14.18 -18.50 -8.14
N ASP A 301 -15.46 -18.73 -7.86
CA ASP A 301 -16.17 -18.18 -6.71
C ASP A 301 -15.59 -18.70 -5.39
N GLN A 302 -15.13 -19.96 -5.34
CA GLN A 302 -14.40 -20.49 -4.19
C GLN A 302 -13.06 -19.77 -3.96
N LEU A 303 -12.31 -19.45 -5.02
CA LEU A 303 -11.04 -18.74 -4.92
C LEU A 303 -11.21 -17.26 -4.55
N GLU A 304 -12.30 -16.63 -5.01
CA GLU A 304 -12.66 -15.24 -4.69
C GLU A 304 -13.26 -15.13 -3.29
N SER A 305 -14.17 -16.04 -2.89
CA SER A 305 -14.70 -16.11 -1.53
C SER A 305 -13.62 -16.47 -0.51
N GLU A 306 -12.63 -17.30 -0.84
CA GLU A 306 -11.47 -17.51 0.03
C GLU A 306 -10.61 -16.25 0.18
N HIS A 307 -10.42 -15.50 -0.90
CA HIS A 307 -9.70 -14.24 -0.85
C HIS A 307 -10.44 -13.23 0.02
N LEU A 308 -11.76 -13.10 -0.17
CA LEU A 308 -12.66 -12.31 0.67
C LEU A 308 -12.64 -12.79 2.13
N ARG A 309 -12.74 -14.09 2.43
CA ARG A 309 -12.62 -14.60 3.82
C ARG A 309 -11.27 -14.25 4.44
N LYS A 310 -10.17 -14.37 3.69
CA LYS A 310 -8.83 -14.01 4.16
C LYS A 310 -8.72 -12.51 4.40
N GLU A 311 -9.28 -11.68 3.52
CA GLU A 311 -9.39 -10.23 3.68
C GLU A 311 -10.25 -9.87 4.89
N VAL A 312 -11.46 -10.41 5.03
CA VAL A 312 -12.38 -10.21 6.16
C VAL A 312 -11.73 -10.62 7.48
N LYS A 313 -11.10 -11.80 7.54
CA LYS A 313 -10.37 -12.27 8.73
C LYS A 313 -9.19 -11.36 9.07
N LYS A 314 -8.46 -10.88 8.06
CA LYS A 314 -7.38 -9.89 8.23
C LYS A 314 -7.90 -8.49 8.61
N SER A 315 -9.14 -8.19 8.25
CA SER A 315 -9.84 -6.93 8.52
C SER A 315 -10.67 -7.01 9.80
N GLY A 316 -10.53 -8.03 10.64
CA GLY A 316 -11.32 -8.19 11.86
C GLY A 316 -12.82 -8.38 11.67
N MET A 317 -13.40 -8.20 10.48
CA MET A 317 -14.86 -8.18 10.24
C MET A 317 -15.54 -9.56 10.17
N ALA A 318 -14.92 -10.61 10.71
CA ALA A 318 -15.45 -11.97 10.56
C ALA A 318 -16.89 -12.08 11.09
N GLY A 319 -17.19 -11.50 12.25
CA GLY A 319 -18.51 -11.57 12.88
C GLY A 319 -19.65 -10.99 12.05
N GLN A 320 -19.50 -9.76 11.55
CA GLN A 320 -20.56 -9.10 10.76
C GLN A 320 -20.80 -9.76 9.41
N PHE A 321 -19.73 -10.27 8.76
CA PHE A 321 -19.88 -10.98 7.49
C PHE A 321 -20.57 -12.32 7.67
N PHE A 322 -20.19 -13.10 8.69
CA PHE A 322 -20.80 -14.42 8.96
C PHE A 322 -22.21 -14.33 9.52
N GLU A 323 -22.59 -13.24 10.19
CA GLU A 323 -23.96 -12.99 10.62
C GLU A 323 -24.86 -12.70 9.42
N ASN A 324 -24.41 -11.85 8.48
CA ASN A 324 -25.14 -11.62 7.22
C ASN A 324 -25.21 -12.87 6.33
N GLU A 325 -24.16 -13.69 6.27
CA GLU A 325 -24.14 -14.95 5.50
C GLU A 325 -25.10 -15.99 6.12
N LYS A 326 -25.25 -16.03 7.45
CA LYS A 326 -26.26 -16.86 8.12
C LYS A 326 -27.69 -16.37 7.89
N PHE A 327 -27.91 -15.06 7.83
CA PHE A 327 -29.22 -14.50 7.48
C PHE A 327 -29.62 -14.80 6.02
N GLU A 328 -28.65 -14.88 5.10
CA GLU A 328 -28.92 -15.30 3.71
C GLU A 328 -29.13 -16.83 3.56
N GLU A 329 -28.59 -17.67 4.44
CA GLU A 329 -28.84 -19.12 4.42
C GLU A 329 -30.18 -19.53 5.04
N ASP A 330 -30.75 -18.76 5.98
CA ASP A 330 -32.05 -19.07 6.60
C ASP A 330 -33.27 -18.64 5.75
N ASP A 331 -33.09 -17.75 4.77
CA ASP A 331 -34.13 -17.36 3.80
C ASP A 331 -34.05 -18.21 2.51
N GLY A 332 -34.34 -19.50 2.65
CA GLY A 332 -34.38 -20.45 1.54
C GLY A 332 -35.54 -20.22 0.55
N ASP A 333 -35.25 -19.69 -0.64
CA ASP A 333 -35.80 -20.22 -1.90
C ASP A 333 -34.83 -20.00 -3.06
N PHE A 334 -34.31 -21.11 -3.59
CA PHE A 334 -33.47 -21.16 -4.77
C PHE A 334 -34.32 -20.86 -6.01
N LYS A 335 -34.24 -19.63 -6.53
CA LYS A 335 -34.55 -19.34 -7.93
C LYS A 335 -33.31 -18.85 -8.66
N SER A 336 -32.80 -19.75 -9.49
CA SER A 336 -31.82 -19.53 -10.54
C SER A 336 -32.17 -18.35 -11.43
N GLY A 337 -31.22 -17.42 -11.58
CA GLY A 337 -31.19 -16.44 -12.67
C GLY A 337 -31.06 -15.00 -12.18
N ILE A 338 -29.82 -14.51 -12.08
CA ILE A 338 -29.56 -13.07 -12.10
C ILE A 338 -28.52 -12.77 -13.17
N ASP A 339 -29.07 -12.23 -14.26
CA ASP A 339 -28.40 -11.49 -15.32
C ASP A 339 -27.82 -10.20 -14.69
N MET A 340 -26.50 -10.03 -14.71
CA MET A 340 -25.86 -8.79 -14.24
C MET A 340 -25.74 -7.78 -15.39
N GLY A 341 -26.90 -7.25 -15.78
CA GLY A 341 -27.01 -5.95 -16.44
C GLY A 341 -27.12 -4.85 -15.37
N SER A 342 -26.20 -3.87 -15.43
CA SER A 342 -26.31 -2.53 -14.84
C SER A 342 -26.92 -2.41 -13.43
N VAL A 343 -26.09 -2.39 -12.39
CA VAL A 343 -26.50 -1.82 -11.09
C VAL A 343 -26.26 -0.31 -11.13
N ASP A 344 -27.35 0.42 -11.35
CA ASP A 344 -27.45 1.87 -11.25
C ASP A 344 -27.29 2.34 -9.79
N ARG A 345 -26.57 3.45 -9.61
CA ARG A 345 -25.98 3.92 -8.34
C ARG A 345 -26.92 4.78 -7.48
N ARG A 346 -28.24 4.65 -7.62
CA ARG A 346 -29.21 5.61 -7.03
C ARG A 346 -30.39 4.97 -6.29
N SER A 347 -30.12 4.19 -5.25
CA SER A 347 -31.14 3.93 -4.20
C SER A 347 -30.57 3.11 -3.04
N LEU A 348 -29.81 3.74 -2.14
CA LEU A 348 -29.75 3.32 -0.75
C LEU A 348 -30.36 4.44 0.10
N LYS A 349 -31.68 4.35 0.34
CA LYS A 349 -32.31 5.05 1.47
C LYS A 349 -31.97 4.24 2.72
N ILE A 350 -31.07 4.78 3.53
CA ILE A 350 -30.82 4.31 4.89
C ILE A 350 -32.12 4.49 5.68
N PRO A 351 -32.73 3.45 6.28
CA PRO A 351 -33.82 3.67 7.21
C PRO A 351 -33.27 4.30 8.49
N LYS A 352 -33.80 5.48 8.83
CA LYS A 352 -33.60 6.10 10.15
C LYS A 352 -34.29 5.23 11.19
N LEU A 353 -33.51 4.54 12.03
CA LEU A 353 -34.04 3.93 13.25
C LEU A 353 -34.33 5.04 14.26
N LYS A 354 -35.60 5.07 14.68
CA LYS A 354 -36.22 5.99 15.62
C LYS A 354 -35.75 5.58 17.02
N VAL A 355 -35.10 6.50 17.73
CA VAL A 355 -34.74 6.34 19.14
C VAL A 355 -35.94 6.81 19.96
N GLU A 356 -36.73 5.88 20.48
CA GLU A 356 -37.65 6.06 21.60
C GLU A 356 -38.12 4.65 22.01
N ASP A 357 -38.31 4.46 23.32
CA ASP A 357 -38.77 3.24 24.00
C ASP A 357 -37.71 2.24 24.49
N LEU A 358 -36.73 2.73 25.25
CA LEU A 358 -36.05 1.96 26.31
C LEU A 358 -35.82 2.88 27.53
N SER A 359 -36.92 3.35 28.15
CA SER A 359 -36.85 4.03 29.47
C SER A 359 -37.95 3.62 30.47
N SER A 360 -38.74 2.59 30.19
CA SER A 360 -39.87 2.21 31.06
C SER A 360 -39.77 0.83 31.72
N GLU A 361 -38.60 0.19 31.77
CA GLU A 361 -38.48 -1.17 32.31
C GLU A 361 -37.30 -1.39 33.27
N ALA A 362 -37.04 -0.39 34.13
CA ALA A 362 -36.00 -0.47 35.17
C ALA A 362 -36.44 0.10 36.54
N ALA A 363 -37.75 0.20 36.83
CA ALA A 363 -38.22 0.81 38.09
C ALA A 363 -39.28 0.02 38.88
N GLU A 364 -39.56 -1.24 38.55
CA GLU A 364 -40.45 -2.09 39.37
C GLU A 364 -39.84 -3.48 39.59
N ALA A 365 -38.92 -3.59 40.56
CA ALA A 365 -38.57 -4.85 41.20
C ALA A 365 -37.84 -4.64 42.53
N GLY A 366 -38.61 -4.32 43.57
CA GLY A 366 -38.32 -4.59 44.99
C GLY A 366 -39.66 -4.50 45.72
N PRO A 367 -39.98 -5.32 46.75
CA PRO A 367 -39.07 -5.92 47.73
C PRO A 367 -39.36 -7.41 48.08
N GLY A 368 -38.50 -8.06 48.89
CA GLY A 368 -38.92 -9.21 49.69
C GLY A 368 -37.83 -10.17 50.17
N GLN A 369 -37.46 -9.98 51.45
CA GLN A 369 -36.72 -10.86 52.38
C GLN A 369 -35.19 -10.88 52.32
#